data_AF-A0A554K5Z3-F1
#
_entry.id   AF-A0A554K5Z3-F1
#
_cell.length_a   1.000
_cell.length_b   1.000
_cell.length_c   1.000
_cell.angle_alpha   90.00
_cell.angle_beta   90.00
_cell.angle_gamma   90.00
#
_symmetry.space_group_name_H-M   'P 1'
#
loop_
_entity.id
_entity.type
_entity.pdbx_description
1 polymer ?
#
loop_
_entity_poly.entity_id
_entity_poly.type
_entity_poly.pdbx_seq_one_letter_code
_entity_poly.pdbx_strand_id
1 'polypeptide(L)'
;MNKMNPKPPGEGPEARVPTDLRKALVGASKAETQWEDLTPIARRDFILWIDSAKQPETRRRRIERVPSMLAAGKRRPCCFAVVPMNLYKALGAAPKAKATWRDLTPTERRDFVSWIELAKQPEAHTRRIEEACLMLAAGKRRP
;
A
#
# COMPACT_ATOMS: atom_id res chain seq x y z
N MET A 1 15.47 -30.86 -21.49
CA MET A 1 16.53 -29.90 -21.14
C MET A 1 15.90 -28.74 -20.38
N ASN A 2 16.17 -28.69 -19.07
CA ASN A 2 15.68 -27.68 -18.13
C ASN A 2 16.21 -26.28 -18.45
N LYS A 3 15.34 -25.27 -18.38
CA LYS A 3 15.64 -23.99 -17.72
C LYS A 3 14.41 -23.51 -16.96
N MET A 4 14.32 -23.89 -15.69
CA MET A 4 13.48 -23.21 -14.71
C MET A 4 14.20 -21.92 -14.29
N ASN A 5 13.66 -20.76 -14.67
CA ASN A 5 14.05 -19.48 -14.08
C ASN A 5 13.25 -19.29 -12.78
N PRO A 6 13.87 -18.94 -11.64
CA PRO A 6 13.13 -18.65 -10.42
C PRO A 6 12.35 -17.34 -10.57
N LYS A 7 11.04 -17.43 -10.31
CA LYS A 7 10.08 -16.32 -10.26
C LYS A 7 10.48 -15.31 -9.15
N PRO A 8 10.52 -14.00 -9.43
CA PRO A 8 10.91 -13.02 -8.42
C PRO A 8 9.82 -12.90 -7.33
N PRO A 9 10.22 -12.66 -6.06
CA PRO A 9 9.28 -12.56 -4.95
C PRO A 9 8.58 -11.19 -4.99
N GLY A 10 7.29 -11.19 -5.34
CA GLY A 10 6.47 -9.97 -5.39
C GLY A 10 4.99 -10.15 -5.73
N GLU A 11 4.54 -11.34 -6.13
CA GLU A 11 3.13 -11.61 -6.40
C GLU A 11 2.38 -12.00 -5.12
N GLY A 12 1.99 -10.98 -4.34
CA GLY A 12 0.70 -11.07 -3.64
C GLY A 12 -0.43 -11.01 -4.69
N PRO A 13 -1.62 -11.59 -4.43
CA PRO A 13 -2.73 -11.55 -5.39
C PRO A 13 -3.03 -10.09 -5.74
N GLU A 14 -2.90 -9.75 -7.01
CA GLU A 14 -3.20 -8.41 -7.52
C GLU A 14 -4.65 -8.10 -7.12
N ALA A 15 -4.83 -7.13 -6.21
CA ALA A 15 -6.16 -6.72 -5.79
C ALA A 15 -6.93 -6.33 -7.05
N ARG A 16 -8.00 -7.06 -7.36
CA ARG A 16 -8.75 -6.92 -8.62
C ARG A 16 -9.12 -5.45 -8.82
N VAL A 17 -8.62 -4.83 -9.89
CA VAL A 17 -8.87 -3.42 -10.19
C VAL A 17 -10.38 -3.17 -10.23
N PRO A 18 -10.93 -2.24 -9.42
CA PRO A 18 -12.36 -1.95 -9.39
C PRO A 18 -12.89 -1.57 -10.77
N THR A 19 -14.09 -2.05 -11.12
CA THR A 19 -14.70 -1.81 -12.43
C THR A 19 -14.90 -0.31 -12.70
N ASP A 20 -15.26 0.46 -11.67
CA ASP A 20 -15.38 1.91 -11.73
C ASP A 20 -14.05 2.61 -12.06
N LEU A 21 -12.96 2.19 -11.41
CA LEU A 21 -11.62 2.69 -11.70
C LEU A 21 -11.18 2.35 -13.13
N ARG A 22 -11.45 1.12 -13.59
CA ARG A 22 -11.15 0.73 -14.97
C ARG A 22 -11.88 1.61 -15.98
N LYS A 23 -13.18 1.87 -15.76
CA LYS A 23 -13.97 2.77 -16.62
C LYS A 23 -13.40 4.20 -16.64
N ALA A 24 -12.93 4.70 -15.50
CA ALA A 24 -12.31 6.02 -15.41
C ALA A 24 -10.98 6.11 -16.17
N LEU A 25 -10.23 5.00 -16.29
CA LEU A 25 -8.95 4.95 -17.02
C LEU A 25 -9.12 4.85 -18.54
N VAL A 26 -10.10 4.06 -19.01
CA VAL A 26 -10.37 3.87 -20.45
C VAL A 26 -10.65 5.20 -21.18
N GLY A 27 -11.25 6.18 -20.50
CA GLY A 27 -11.51 7.51 -21.06
C GLY A 27 -10.27 8.42 -21.17
N ALA A 28 -9.09 7.98 -20.70
CA ALA A 28 -7.89 8.80 -20.60
C ALA A 28 -6.64 8.01 -21.00
N SER A 29 -6.34 7.93 -22.29
CA SER A 29 -5.26 7.08 -22.86
C SER A 29 -3.90 7.29 -22.18
N LYS A 30 -3.53 8.53 -21.84
CA LYS A 30 -2.27 8.81 -21.11
C LYS A 30 -2.27 8.22 -19.70
N ALA A 31 -3.40 8.29 -19.00
CA ALA A 31 -3.53 7.74 -17.66
C ALA A 31 -3.54 6.22 -17.66
N GLU A 32 -4.18 5.60 -18.67
CA GLU A 32 -4.17 4.14 -18.86
C GLU A 32 -2.73 3.62 -19.07
N THR A 33 -1.95 4.25 -19.96
CA THR A 33 -0.54 3.87 -20.14
C THR A 33 0.27 4.03 -18.85
N GLN A 34 0.05 5.12 -18.11
CA GLN A 34 0.74 5.34 -16.83
C GLN A 34 0.30 4.33 -15.76
N TRP A 35 -0.97 3.90 -15.76
CA TRP A 35 -1.49 2.86 -14.88
C TRP A 35 -0.84 1.51 -15.17
N GLU A 36 -0.71 1.16 -16.44
CA GLU A 36 -0.05 -0.07 -16.88
C GLU A 36 1.45 -0.06 -16.52
N ASP A 37 2.12 1.09 -16.57
CA ASP A 37 3.51 1.27 -16.15
C ASP A 37 3.71 1.33 -14.62
N LEU A 38 2.64 1.34 -13.82
CA LEU A 38 2.77 1.29 -12.36
C LEU A 38 3.25 -0.09 -11.91
N THR A 39 4.16 -0.09 -10.92
CA THR A 39 4.46 -1.30 -10.16
C THR A 39 3.20 -1.86 -9.48
N PRO A 40 3.12 -3.18 -9.21
CA PRO A 40 1.99 -3.78 -8.51
C PRO A 40 1.66 -3.10 -7.17
N ILE A 41 2.70 -2.64 -6.46
CA ILE A 41 2.57 -1.89 -5.20
C ILE A 41 1.87 -0.55 -5.42
N ALA A 42 2.26 0.19 -6.48
CA ALA A 42 1.66 1.48 -6.79
C ALA A 42 0.18 1.34 -7.21
N ARG A 43 -0.17 0.31 -8.00
CA ARG A 43 -1.57 0.01 -8.32
C ARG A 43 -2.36 -0.32 -7.05
N ARG A 44 -1.78 -1.15 -6.17
CA ARG A 44 -2.38 -1.49 -4.87
C ARG A 44 -2.59 -0.24 -3.99
N ASP A 45 -1.64 0.69 -3.96
CA ASP A 45 -1.76 1.95 -3.21
C ASP A 45 -2.96 2.79 -3.68
N PHE A 46 -3.17 2.92 -5.00
CA PHE A 46 -4.35 3.62 -5.52
C PHE A 46 -5.65 2.89 -5.16
N ILE A 47 -5.68 1.56 -5.25
CA ILE A 47 -6.85 0.75 -4.91
C ILE A 47 -7.19 0.88 -3.41
N LEU A 48 -6.21 0.72 -2.51
CA LEU A 48 -6.40 0.88 -1.06
C LEU A 48 -6.82 2.31 -0.71
N TRP A 49 -6.25 3.31 -1.38
CA TRP A 49 -6.66 4.69 -1.20
C TRP A 49 -8.11 4.89 -1.63
N ILE A 50 -8.57 4.33 -2.75
CA ILE A 50 -9.97 4.39 -3.15
C ILE A 50 -10.87 3.66 -2.14
N ASP A 51 -10.45 2.48 -1.69
CA ASP A 51 -11.24 1.61 -0.82
C ASP A 51 -11.38 2.13 0.62
N SER A 52 -10.36 2.82 1.13
CA SER A 52 -10.39 3.45 2.46
C SER A 52 -11.44 4.58 2.61
N ALA A 53 -12.09 4.99 1.52
CA ALA A 53 -13.13 6.01 1.57
C ALA A 53 -14.42 5.45 2.20
N LYS A 54 -14.67 5.81 3.47
CA LYS A 54 -15.90 5.43 4.19
C LYS A 54 -17.19 6.01 3.59
N GLN A 55 -17.09 7.13 2.88
CA GLN A 55 -18.22 7.81 2.24
C GLN A 55 -18.22 7.55 0.73
N PRO A 56 -19.38 7.21 0.12
CA PRO A 56 -19.46 6.89 -1.30
C PRO A 56 -19.08 8.07 -2.20
N GLU A 57 -19.41 9.29 -1.79
CA GLU A 57 -19.03 10.50 -2.52
C GLU A 57 -17.51 10.69 -2.54
N THR A 58 -16.83 10.47 -1.41
CA THR A 58 -15.37 10.51 -1.32
C THR A 58 -14.74 9.44 -2.20
N ARG A 59 -15.31 8.24 -2.26
CA ARG A 59 -14.84 7.18 -3.16
C ARG A 59 -14.92 7.62 -4.62
N ARG A 60 -16.07 8.16 -5.05
CA ARG A 60 -16.27 8.69 -6.42
C ARG A 60 -15.24 9.76 -6.77
N ARG A 61 -15.09 10.78 -5.92
CA ARG A 61 -14.08 11.84 -6.12
C ARG A 61 -12.66 11.31 -6.23
N ARG A 62 -12.30 10.26 -5.48
CA ARG A 62 -10.97 9.62 -5.57
C ARG A 62 -10.77 8.93 -6.92
N ILE A 63 -11.76 8.18 -7.39
CA ILE A 63 -11.73 7.50 -8.70
C ILE A 63 -11.57 8.50 -9.83
N GLU A 64 -12.37 9.57 -9.83
CA GLU A 64 -12.31 10.65 -10.85
C GLU A 64 -10.95 11.37 -10.86
N ARG A 65 -10.27 11.41 -9.71
CA ARG A 65 -8.97 12.07 -9.58
C ARG A 65 -7.81 11.20 -10.08
N VAL A 66 -7.94 9.86 -10.08
CA VAL A 66 -6.83 8.98 -10.48
C VAL A 66 -6.30 9.30 -11.89
N PRO A 67 -7.12 9.43 -12.94
CA PRO A 67 -6.61 9.73 -14.28
C PRO A 67 -5.77 11.01 -14.35
N SER A 68 -6.24 12.09 -13.72
CA SER A 68 -5.50 13.36 -13.68
C SER A 68 -4.19 13.26 -12.90
N MET A 69 -4.16 12.47 -11.82
CA MET A 69 -2.94 12.22 -11.05
C MET A 69 -1.91 11.44 -11.86
N LEU A 70 -2.33 10.38 -12.54
CA LEU A 70 -1.46 9.58 -13.39
C LEU A 70 -0.95 10.39 -14.59
N ALA A 71 -1.82 11.17 -15.24
CA ALA A 71 -1.44 12.05 -16.35
C ALA A 71 -0.43 13.13 -15.93
N ALA A 72 -0.47 13.56 -14.66
CA ALA A 72 0.52 14.44 -14.04
C ALA A 72 1.80 13.71 -13.55
N GLY A 73 1.96 12.43 -13.89
CA GLY A 73 3.13 11.63 -13.53
C GLY A 73 3.15 11.15 -12.08
N LYS A 74 2.06 11.33 -11.31
CA LYS A 74 1.99 10.84 -9.93
C LYS A 74 1.84 9.34 -9.94
N ARG A 75 2.90 8.66 -9.52
CA ARG A 75 2.93 7.20 -9.34
C ARG A 75 2.19 6.71 -8.08
N ARG A 76 1.64 7.63 -7.27
CA ARG A 76 0.98 7.32 -5.98
C ARG A 76 -0.02 8.41 -5.55
N PRO A 77 -1.04 8.06 -4.74
CA PRO A 77 -1.87 9.05 -4.07
C PRO A 77 -1.06 9.86 -3.05
N CYS A 78 -1.19 11.20 -3.07
CA CYS A 78 -0.27 12.13 -2.40
C CYS A 78 -0.25 12.09 -0.87
N CYS A 79 -1.16 11.35 -0.22
CA CYS A 79 -1.29 11.31 1.25
C CYS A 79 -1.37 9.89 1.83
N PHE A 80 -1.06 8.83 1.08
CA PHE A 80 -1.22 7.44 1.56
C PHE A 80 0.01 6.91 2.32
N ALA A 81 0.49 7.67 3.31
CA ALA A 81 1.38 7.17 4.34
C ALA A 81 0.84 7.60 5.69
N VAL A 82 -0.38 7.18 6.01
CA VAL A 82 -0.93 7.34 7.35
C VAL A 82 -0.40 6.14 8.14
N VAL A 83 0.65 6.35 8.93
CA VAL A 83 1.05 5.38 9.95
C VAL A 83 -0.15 5.22 10.88
N PRO A 84 -0.74 4.03 11.04
CA PRO A 84 -1.88 3.83 11.93
C PRO A 84 -1.55 4.32 13.34
N MET A 85 -2.48 5.01 13.99
CA MET A 85 -2.23 5.64 15.30
C MET A 85 -1.81 4.61 16.36
N ASN A 86 -2.36 3.40 16.30
CA ASN A 86 -1.99 2.28 17.16
C ASN A 86 -0.56 1.78 16.89
N LEU A 87 -0.14 1.68 15.62
CA LEU A 87 1.26 1.40 15.28
C LEU A 87 2.20 2.52 15.78
N TYR A 88 1.82 3.79 15.62
CA TYR A 88 2.59 4.91 16.14
C TYR A 88 2.77 4.83 17.67
N LYS A 89 1.70 4.51 18.41
CA LYS A 89 1.76 4.30 19.87
C LYS A 89 2.66 3.12 20.23
N ALA A 90 2.53 1.99 19.54
CA ALA A 90 3.34 0.80 19.80
C ALA A 90 4.84 1.06 19.55
N LEU A 91 5.18 1.74 18.46
CA LEU A 91 6.55 2.20 18.19
C LEU A 91 7.04 3.18 19.27
N GLY A 92 6.16 4.01 19.83
CA GLY A 92 6.47 4.87 20.96
C GLY A 92 6.93 4.11 22.20
N ALA A 93 6.36 2.93 22.45
CA ALA A 93 6.70 2.07 23.59
C ALA A 93 7.91 1.15 23.34
N ALA A 94 8.34 0.96 22.08
CA ALA A 94 9.42 0.06 21.69
C ALA A 94 10.60 0.81 21.04
N PRO A 95 11.61 1.26 21.81
CA PRO A 95 12.67 2.15 21.30
C PRO A 95 13.52 1.52 20.18
N LYS A 96 13.83 0.21 20.26
CA LYS A 96 14.57 -0.52 19.20
C LYS A 96 13.77 -0.58 17.89
N ALA A 97 12.48 -0.92 17.97
CA ALA A 97 11.60 -0.94 16.81
C ALA A 97 11.45 0.45 16.19
N LYS A 98 11.34 1.49 17.03
CA LYS A 98 11.27 2.88 16.58
C LYS A 98 12.54 3.33 15.84
N ALA A 99 13.71 2.92 16.30
CA ALA A 99 14.97 3.24 15.64
C ALA A 99 15.02 2.63 14.23
N THR A 100 14.73 1.34 14.10
CA THR A 100 14.63 0.66 12.78
C THR A 100 13.58 1.33 11.90
N TRP A 101 12.40 1.64 12.44
CA TRP A 101 11.32 2.31 11.71
C TRP A 101 11.74 3.68 11.13
N ARG A 102 12.53 4.46 11.88
CA ARG A 102 13.06 5.76 11.42
C ARG A 102 14.07 5.60 10.29
N ASP A 103 14.77 4.48 10.22
CA ASP A 103 15.71 4.18 9.14
C ASP A 103 15.04 3.58 7.89
N LEU A 104 13.85 3.01 8.03
CA LEU A 104 13.11 2.45 6.89
C LEU A 104 12.81 3.50 5.81
N THR A 105 12.98 3.06 4.57
CA THR A 105 12.54 3.80 3.39
C THR A 105 11.01 3.93 3.37
N PRO A 106 10.46 4.92 2.63
CA PRO A 106 9.02 5.06 2.48
C PRO A 106 8.32 3.80 1.93
N THR A 107 9.02 2.94 1.19
CA THR A 107 8.48 1.67 0.69
C THR A 107 8.44 0.61 1.79
N GLU A 108 9.52 0.44 2.54
CA GLU A 108 9.58 -0.52 3.64
C GLU A 108 8.56 -0.21 4.74
N ARG A 109 8.39 1.08 5.12
CA ARG A 109 7.33 1.48 6.05
C ARG A 109 5.94 1.11 5.53
N ARG A 110 5.73 1.25 4.21
CA ARG A 110 4.46 0.91 3.56
C ARG A 110 4.21 -0.59 3.55
N ASP A 111 5.23 -1.42 3.37
CA ASP A 111 5.05 -2.88 3.41
C ASP A 111 4.50 -3.31 4.77
N PHE A 112 5.05 -2.78 5.87
CA PHE A 112 4.53 -3.01 7.22
C PHE A 112 3.10 -2.46 7.40
N VAL A 113 2.84 -1.20 7.05
CA VAL A 113 1.48 -0.61 7.20
C VAL A 113 0.45 -1.40 6.39
N SER A 114 0.77 -1.72 5.14
CA SER A 114 -0.11 -2.46 4.24
C SER A 114 -0.37 -3.89 4.73
N TRP A 115 0.61 -4.53 5.33
CA TRP A 115 0.45 -5.85 5.94
C TRP A 115 -0.43 -5.79 7.18
N ILE A 116 -0.25 -4.80 8.05
CA ILE A 116 -1.10 -4.57 9.23
C ILE A 116 -2.56 -4.30 8.81
N GLU A 117 -2.79 -3.35 7.90
CA GLU A 117 -4.14 -2.94 7.45
C GLU A 117 -4.87 -4.01 6.62
N LEU A 118 -4.16 -4.99 6.03
CA LEU A 118 -4.81 -6.16 5.40
C LEU A 118 -5.59 -7.03 6.40
N ALA A 119 -5.28 -6.94 7.70
CA ALA A 119 -6.01 -7.68 8.71
C ALA A 119 -7.37 -7.02 8.95
N LYS A 120 -8.43 -7.62 8.38
CA LYS A 120 -9.80 -7.11 8.53
C LYS A 120 -10.36 -7.26 9.95
N GLN A 121 -9.87 -8.24 10.70
CA GLN A 121 -10.30 -8.50 12.08
C GLN A 121 -9.48 -7.66 13.08
N PRO A 122 -10.11 -7.02 14.08
CA PRO A 122 -9.42 -6.12 15.00
C PRO A 122 -8.36 -6.83 15.85
N GLU A 123 -8.58 -8.10 16.20
CA GLU A 123 -7.62 -8.91 16.94
C GLU A 123 -6.39 -9.24 16.07
N ALA A 124 -6.60 -9.57 14.80
CA ALA A 124 -5.53 -9.82 13.84
C ALA A 124 -4.75 -8.54 13.51
N HIS A 125 -5.40 -7.38 13.50
CA HIS A 125 -4.74 -6.08 13.35
C HIS A 125 -3.80 -5.78 14.52
N THR A 126 -4.29 -6.00 15.75
CA THR A 126 -3.49 -5.85 16.97
C THR A 126 -2.28 -6.78 16.98
N ARG A 127 -2.47 -8.07 16.68
CA ARG A 127 -1.36 -9.04 16.61
C ARG A 127 -0.30 -8.64 15.60
N ARG A 128 -0.70 -8.17 14.41
CA ARG A 128 0.27 -7.70 13.39
C ARG A 128 1.05 -6.47 13.82
N ILE A 129 0.49 -5.60 14.66
CA ILE A 129 1.24 -4.46 15.22
C ILE A 129 2.30 -4.94 16.20
N GLU A 130 1.97 -5.90 17.05
CA GLU A 130 2.92 -6.51 17.99
C GLU A 130 4.04 -7.22 17.24
N GLU A 131 3.69 -8.04 16.25
CA GLU A 131 4.63 -8.72 15.37
C GLU A 131 5.51 -7.73 14.61
N ALA A 132 4.94 -6.66 14.06
CA ALA A 132 5.73 -5.62 13.39
C ALA A 132 6.76 -5.00 14.35
N CYS A 133 6.39 -4.71 15.59
CA CYS A 133 7.33 -4.19 16.59
C CYS A 133 8.45 -5.18 16.90
N LEU A 134 8.14 -6.47 17.02
CA LEU A 134 9.15 -7.53 17.22
C LEU A 134 10.10 -7.65 16.03
N MET A 135 9.57 -7.66 14.81
CA MET A 135 10.34 -7.73 13.58
C MET A 135 11.28 -6.52 13.42
N LEU A 136 10.77 -5.32 13.67
CA LEU A 136 11.55 -4.08 13.62
C LEU A 136 12.62 -4.05 14.72
N ALA A 137 12.31 -4.52 15.92
CA ALA A 137 13.30 -4.63 17.00
C ALA A 137 14.41 -5.64 16.69
N ALA A 138 14.11 -6.65 15.87
CA ALA A 138 15.08 -7.60 15.32
C ALA A 138 15.81 -7.08 14.06
N GLY A 139 15.56 -5.84 13.63
CA GLY A 139 16.20 -5.22 12.47
C GLY A 139 15.62 -5.64 11.11
N LYS A 140 14.50 -6.36 11.09
CA LYS A 140 13.83 -6.69 9.82
C LYS A 140 13.26 -5.43 9.18
N ARG A 141 13.41 -5.32 7.86
CA ARG A 141 12.95 -4.16 7.09
C ARG A 141 11.64 -4.40 6.33
N ARG A 142 11.10 -5.61 6.39
CA ARG A 142 9.79 -6.01 5.82
C ARG A 142 9.10 -7.03 6.75
N PRO A 143 7.76 -7.06 6.77
CA PRO A 143 6.99 -8.06 7.49
C PRO A 143 7.16 -9.48 6.90
#